data_AF-A0A2Z6PTG6-F1
#
_entry.id   AF-A0A2Z6PTG6-F1
#
_cell.length_a   1.000
_cell.length_b   1.000
_cell.length_c   1.000
_cell.angle_alpha   90.00
_cell.angle_beta   90.00
_cell.angle_gamma   90.00
#
_symmetry.space_group_name_H-M   'P 1'
#
loop_
_entity.id
_entity.type
_entity.pdbx_description
1 polymer ?
#
loop_
_entity_poly.entity_id
_entity_poly.type
_entity_poly.pdbx_seq_one_letter_code
_entity_poly.pdbx_strand_id
1 'polypeptide(L)' 'MQLVAMKQSFFDQGLLDEQFIQLEELQDDVNPDFVEEIVTLYYRDLLRLISSLEQAL' A
#
# COMPACT_ATOMS: atom_id res chain seq x y z
N MET A 1 -6.05 9.96 16.79
CA MET A 1 -6.08 8.66 17.53
C MET A 1 -6.65 7.51 16.71
N GLN A 2 -7.77 7.66 15.99
CA GLN A 2 -8.37 6.55 15.21
C GLN A 2 -7.51 6.07 14.02
N LEU A 3 -6.96 6.97 13.20
CA LEU A 3 -6.12 6.60 12.06
C LEU A 3 -4.87 5.82 12.47
N VAL A 4 -4.19 6.28 13.52
CA VAL A 4 -3.01 5.60 14.08
C VAL A 4 -3.36 4.20 14.60
N ALA A 5 -4.50 4.06 15.29
CA ALA A 5 -4.97 2.76 15.78
C ALA A 5 -5.32 1.80 14.63
N MET A 6 -5.93 2.30 13.55
CA MET A 6 -6.22 1.52 12.35
C MET A 6 -4.94 1.07 11.65
N LYS A 7 -3.97 1.97 11.50
CA LYS A 7 -2.67 1.63 10.92
C LYS A 7 -1.97 0.56 11.75
N GLN A 8 -1.93 0.72 13.08
CA GLN A 8 -1.34 -0.27 13.98
C GLN A 8 -2.02 -1.64 13.84
N SER A 9 -3.35 -1.68 13.75
CA SER A 9 -4.05 -2.96 13.59
C SER A 9 -3.71 -3.67 12.28
N PHE A 10 -3.35 -2.95 11.21
CA PHE A 10 -2.88 -3.56 9.96
C PHE A 10 -1.49 -4.18 10.10
N PHE A 11 -0.58 -3.57 10.87
CA PHE A 11 0.70 -4.19 11.22
C PHE A 11 0.51 -5.43 12.10
N ASP A 12 -0.36 -5.34 13.11
CA ASP A 12 -0.63 -6.45 14.03
C ASP A 12 -1.25 -7.67 13.30
N GLN A 13 -2.00 -7.42 12.22
CA GLN A 13 -2.57 -8.45 11.34
C GLN A 13 -1.60 -8.96 10.27
N GLY A 14 -0.42 -8.36 10.13
CA GLY A 14 0.56 -8.69 9.08
C GLY A 14 0.15 -8.24 7.68
N LEU A 15 -0.80 -7.31 7.56
CA LEU A 15 -1.19 -6.68 6.28
C LEU A 15 -0.18 -5.63 5.83
N LEU A 16 0.47 -4.97 6.80
CA LEU A 16 1.58 -4.04 6.59
C LEU A 16 2.82 -4.57 7.29
N ASP A 17 3.98 -4.30 6.71
CA ASP A 17 5.29 -4.67 7.25
C ASP A 17 6.27 -3.49 7.14
N GLU A 18 7.55 -3.74 7.46
CA GLU A 18 8.61 -2.74 7.43
C GLU A 18 8.74 -1.99 6.10
N GLN A 19 8.32 -2.58 4.98
CA GLN A 19 8.38 -1.92 3.67
C GLN A 19 7.38 -0.76 3.58
N PHE A 20 6.23 -0.87 4.25
CA PHE A 20 5.27 0.25 4.30
C PHE A 20 5.84 1.43 5.09
N ILE A 21 6.63 1.18 6.12
CA ILE A 21 7.32 2.23 6.88
C ILE A 21 8.34 2.94 5.99
N GLN A 22 9.15 2.18 5.26
CA GLN A 22 10.12 2.73 4.30
C GLN A 22 9.42 3.57 3.22
N LEU A 23 8.24 3.17 2.78
CA LEU A 23 7.44 3.92 1.81
C LEU A 23 7.00 5.28 2.38
N GLU A 24 6.59 5.33 3.65
CA GLU A 24 6.24 6.58 4.32
C GLU A 24 7.45 7.50 4.56
N GLU A 25 8.63 6.94 4.84
CA GLU A 25 9.88 7.71 5.00
C GLU A 25 10.33 8.42 3.71
N LEU A 26 9.88 7.94 2.54
CA LEU A 26 10.13 8.56 1.25
C LEU A 26 9.16 9.70 0.91
N GLN A 27 8.06 9.85 1.67
CA GLN A 27 7.13 10.96 1.49
C GLN A 27 7.67 12.21 2.17
N ASP A 28 7.72 13.32 1.43
CA ASP A 28 8.21 14.61 1.91
C ASP A 28 7.31 15.78 1.46
N ASP A 29 7.68 17.00 1.85
CA ASP A 29 6.91 18.21 1.49
C ASP A 29 6.93 18.51 -0.02
N VAL A 30 7.83 17.89 -0.79
CA VAL A 30 7.94 18.05 -2.25
C VAL A 30 7.05 17.05 -2.97
N ASN A 31 6.82 15.87 -2.39
CA ASN A 31 5.91 14.86 -2.89
C ASN A 31 4.97 14.34 -1.77
N PRO A 32 3.96 15.13 -1.37
CA PRO A 32 3.10 14.80 -0.24
C PRO A 32 2.15 13.62 -0.51
N ASP A 33 1.93 13.26 -1.76
CA ASP A 33 0.97 12.22 -2.17
C ASP A 33 1.66 10.88 -2.51
N PHE A 34 2.98 10.79 -2.29
CA PHE A 34 3.81 9.65 -2.70
C PHE A 34 3.25 8.29 -2.27
N VAL A 35 2.87 8.14 -0.99
CA VAL A 35 2.34 6.87 -0.48
C VAL A 35 1.02 6.51 -1.16
N GLU A 36 0.13 7.49 -1.35
CA GLU A 36 -1.15 7.29 -2.03
C GLU A 36 -0.93 6.85 -3.49
N GLU A 37 -0.02 7.49 -4.21
CA GLU A 37 0.31 7.16 -5.59
C GLU A 37 0.84 5.73 -5.71
N ILE A 38 1.79 5.33 -4.86
CA ILE A 38 2.38 4.00 -4.91
C ILE A 38 1.37 2.92 -4.55
N VAL A 39 0.56 3.13 -3.51
CA VAL A 39 -0.51 2.19 -3.12
C VAL A 39 -1.55 2.06 -4.23
N THR A 40 -1.93 3.17 -4.87
CA THR A 40 -2.87 3.17 -6.00
C THR A 40 -2.31 2.41 -7.21
N LEU A 41 -1.04 2.62 -7.53
CA LEU A 41 -0.35 1.90 -8.61
C LEU A 41 -0.29 0.40 -8.33
N TYR A 42 0.06 0.02 -7.09
CA TYR A 42 0.11 -1.38 -6.67
C TYR A 42 -1.24 -2.09 -6.87
N TYR A 43 -2.35 -1.51 -6.38
CA TYR A 43 -3.67 -2.13 -6.53
C TYR A 43 -4.11 -2.22 -7.99
N ARG A 44 -3.82 -1.18 -8.80
CA ARG A 44 -4.14 -1.21 -10.23
C ARG A 44 -3.40 -2.34 -10.94
N ASP A 45 -2.13 -2.53 -10.63
CA ASP A 45 -1.32 -3.59 -11.26
C ASP A 45 -1.70 -4.98 -10.72
N LEU A 46 -2.08 -5.09 -9.44
CA LEU A 46 -2.63 -6.31 -8.85
C LEU A 46 -3.93 -6.75 -9.55
N LEU A 47 -4.85 -5.83 -9.84
CA LEU A 47 -6.08 -6.13 -10.56
C LEU A 47 -5.82 -6.65 -11.98
N ARG A 48 -4.82 -6.09 -12.67
CA ARG A 48 -4.39 -6.57 -13.99
C ARG A 48 -3.79 -7.98 -13.91
N LEU A 49 -2.99 -8.24 -12.87
CA LEU A 49 -2.41 -9.56 -12.63
C LEU A 49 -3.50 -10.61 -12.38
N ILE A 50 -4.46 -10.30 -11.50
CA ILE A 50 -5.60 -11.19 -11.22
C ILE A 50 -6.39 -11.48 -12.50
N SER A 51 -6.74 -10.45 -13.27
CA SER A 51 -7.46 -10.63 -14.54
C SER A 51 -6.68 -11.50 -15.53
N SER A 52 -5.35 -11.38 -15.57
CA SER A 52 -4.49 -12.21 -16.42
C SER A 52 -4.47 -13.68 -15.95
N LEU A 53 -4.48 -13.93 -14.64
CA LEU A 53 -4.55 -15.28 -14.07
C LEU A 53 -5.90 -15.93 -14.36
N GLU A 54 -7.01 -15.18 -14.22
CA GLU A 54 -8.35 -15.65 -14.54
C GLU A 54 -8.51 -16.03 -16.02
N GLN A 55 -7.87 -15.30 -16.93
CA GLN A 55 -7.88 -15.62 -18.37
C GLN A 55 -7.04 -16.85 -18.72
N ALA A 56 -6.07 -17.21 -17.88
CA ALA A 56 -5.19 -18.36 -18.11
C ALA A 56 -5.74 -19.68 -17.55
N LEU A 57 -6.79 -19.62 -16.71
CA LEU A 57 -7.51 -20.77 -16.14
C LEU A 57 -8.65 -21.24 -17.05
#